data_AF-A0A2I6PBD1-F1
#
_entry.id   AF-A0A2I6PBD1-F1
#
_cell.length_a   1.000
_cell.length_b   1.000
_cell.length_c   1.000
_cell.angle_alpha   90.00
_cell.angle_beta   90.00
_cell.angle_gamma   90.00
#
_symmetry.space_group_name_H-M   'P 1'
#
loop_
_entity.id
_entity.type
_entity.pdbx_description
1 polymer ?
#
loop_
_entity_poly.entity_id
_entity_poly.type
_entity_poly.pdbx_seq_one_letter_code
_entity_poly.pdbx_strand_id
1 'polypeptide(L)'
;GSDNIAFVHLTYIPSPVGINEQKSKPTQQSVKTLNKAGIFPDLIIARSSQLLTKQMRQKIAMFCNVDTSSIIDNTDVSTIYEIPISFYKQGLHEILGSKLKINVKPKVDGLERLVGIIKRNLVSPQRIVNIAICGKYTELGDSYASIFESLIHVSANLDILVKTTVIDSTNFDEGMLKGIDGIVVPGGFGGRGYAGKIRAI
;
A
#
# COMPACT_ATOMS: atom_id res chain seq x y z
N GLY A 1 -8.76 12.65 28.31
CA GLY A 1 -8.43 11.44 29.09
C GLY A 1 -7.92 10.37 28.16
N SER A 2 -7.52 9.20 28.69
CA SER A 2 -7.00 8.05 27.93
C SER A 2 -7.95 7.52 26.86
N ASP A 3 -9.26 7.74 27.03
CA ASP A 3 -10.30 7.22 26.13
C ASP A 3 -10.51 8.11 24.89
N ASN A 4 -9.76 9.20 24.75
CA ASN A 4 -9.85 10.12 23.60
C ASN A 4 -8.62 10.02 22.68
N ILE A 5 -7.67 9.12 23.00
CA ILE A 5 -6.39 8.97 22.29
C ILE A 5 -6.12 7.47 22.14
N ALA A 6 -5.66 7.07 20.97
CA ALA A 6 -5.17 5.72 20.71
C ALA A 6 -3.82 5.79 19.99
N PHE A 7 -2.85 4.99 20.44
CA PHE A 7 -1.53 4.89 19.82
C PHE A 7 -1.45 3.62 18.97
N VAL A 8 -1.36 3.80 17.65
CA VAL A 8 -1.17 2.71 16.68
C VAL A 8 0.28 2.72 16.22
N HIS A 9 1.03 1.68 16.56
CA HIS A 9 2.45 1.58 16.22
C HIS A 9 2.68 0.62 15.06
N LEU A 10 3.14 1.15 13.93
CA LEU A 10 3.56 0.35 12.78
C LEU A 10 5.02 -0.11 12.97
N THR A 11 5.25 -1.40 12.77
CA THR A 11 6.58 -2.00 12.87
C THR A 11 6.84 -2.98 11.75
N TYR A 12 8.11 -3.32 11.51
CA TYR A 12 8.51 -4.29 10.48
C TYR A 12 9.05 -5.57 11.12
N ILE A 13 8.50 -6.69 10.70
CA ILE A 13 8.88 -8.05 11.10
C ILE A 13 9.59 -8.70 9.91
N PRO A 14 10.93 -8.58 9.83
CA PRO A 14 11.68 -9.21 8.75
C PRO A 14 11.66 -10.73 8.86
N SER A 15 11.63 -11.37 7.70
CA SER A 15 11.88 -12.81 7.52
C SER A 15 13.02 -12.96 6.52
N PRO A 16 14.30 -13.00 6.96
CA PRO A 16 15.44 -13.06 6.07
C PRO A 16 15.38 -14.29 5.15
N VAL A 17 15.69 -14.07 3.87
CA VAL A 17 15.73 -15.11 2.85
C VAL A 17 16.71 -16.20 3.28
N GLY A 18 16.29 -17.46 3.21
CA GLY A 18 17.11 -18.63 3.57
C GLY A 18 16.97 -19.13 5.01
N ILE A 19 16.47 -18.31 5.94
CA ILE A 19 16.24 -18.73 7.34
C ILE A 19 14.75 -19.07 7.58
N ASN A 20 13.86 -18.48 6.77
CA ASN A 20 12.40 -18.68 6.84
C ASN A 20 11.81 -18.49 8.25
N GLU A 21 12.47 -17.65 9.07
CA GLU A 21 12.10 -17.40 10.46
C GLU A 21 11.90 -15.90 10.69
N GLN A 22 10.72 -15.56 11.20
CA GLN A 22 10.35 -14.19 11.56
C GLN A 22 11.21 -13.68 12.72
N LYS A 23 11.63 -12.41 12.67
CA LYS A 23 12.43 -11.79 13.73
C LYS A 23 11.67 -10.63 14.38
N SER A 24 11.29 -10.78 15.65
CA SER A 24 10.62 -9.74 16.46
C SER A 24 11.56 -8.69 17.06
N LYS A 25 12.87 -8.88 17.00
CA LYS A 25 13.84 -7.99 17.67
C LYS A 25 13.69 -6.52 17.25
N PRO A 26 13.53 -6.18 15.95
CA PRO A 26 13.32 -4.79 15.52
C PRO A 26 12.07 -4.18 16.15
N THR A 27 10.97 -4.92 16.21
CA THR A 27 9.72 -4.49 16.85
C THR A 27 9.88 -4.24 18.34
N GLN A 28 10.51 -5.17 19.06
CA GLN A 28 10.76 -5.02 20.49
C GLN A 28 11.59 -3.76 20.78
N GLN A 29 12.62 -3.49 19.98
CA GLN A 29 13.45 -2.30 20.12
C GLN A 29 12.67 -1.03 19.80
N SER A 30 11.85 -1.06 18.74
CA SER A 30 11.01 0.06 18.33
C SER A 30 9.98 0.44 19.40
N VAL A 31 9.26 -0.54 19.95
CA VAL A 31 8.31 -0.32 21.06
C VAL A 31 9.03 0.15 22.32
N LYS A 32 10.20 -0.40 22.65
CA LYS A 32 10.98 0.07 23.80
C LYS A 32 11.38 1.54 23.66
N THR A 33 11.75 1.98 22.46
CA THR A 33 12.04 3.40 22.19
C THR A 33 10.79 4.26 22.35
N LEU A 34 9.64 3.81 21.85
CA LEU A 34 8.37 4.50 22.02
C LEU A 34 8.00 4.65 23.51
N ASN A 35 8.09 3.56 24.29
CA ASN A 35 7.81 3.54 25.72
C ASN A 35 8.74 4.47 26.51
N LYS A 36 10.03 4.58 26.11
CA LYS A 36 10.98 5.52 26.73
C LYS A 36 10.59 6.98 26.51
N ALA A 37 9.88 7.29 25.43
CA ALA A 37 9.31 8.60 25.17
C ALA A 37 7.98 8.84 25.92
N GLY A 38 7.54 7.89 26.76
CA GLY A 38 6.28 7.97 27.51
C GLY A 38 5.04 7.60 26.69
N ILE A 39 5.22 7.05 25.48
CA ILE A 39 4.12 6.62 24.62
C ILE A 39 4.04 5.09 24.67
N PHE A 40 2.86 4.57 25.01
CA PHE A 40 2.60 3.14 25.08
C PHE A 40 1.60 2.77 23.98
N PRO A 41 1.94 1.83 23.08
CA PRO A 41 1.05 1.49 21.98
C PRO A 41 -0.18 0.73 22.50
N ASP A 42 -1.36 1.11 22.00
CA ASP A 42 -2.60 0.36 22.22
C ASP A 42 -2.76 -0.78 21.20
N LEU A 43 -2.15 -0.59 20.03
CA LEU A 43 -2.20 -1.51 18.90
C LEU A 43 -0.84 -1.54 18.18
N ILE A 44 -0.45 -2.72 17.71
CA ILE A 44 0.69 -2.89 16.81
C ILE A 44 0.20 -3.33 15.43
N ILE A 45 0.58 -2.61 14.39
CA ILE A 45 0.48 -3.09 13.00
C ILE A 45 1.83 -3.70 12.64
N ALA A 46 1.84 -5.00 12.40
CA ALA A 46 3.05 -5.77 12.09
C ALA A 46 3.19 -5.96 10.58
N ARG A 47 3.98 -5.10 9.93
CA ARG A 47 4.34 -5.24 8.52
C ARG A 47 5.27 -6.44 8.35
N SER A 48 4.90 -7.39 7.51
CA SER A 48 5.74 -8.54 7.17
C SER A 48 5.41 -9.05 5.77
N SER A 49 6.27 -9.85 5.15
CA SER A 49 5.92 -10.50 3.89
C SER A 49 4.93 -11.66 4.07
N GLN A 50 4.81 -12.19 5.28
CA GLN A 50 4.00 -13.37 5.61
C GLN A 50 3.23 -13.15 6.91
N LEU A 51 2.17 -13.92 7.13
CA LEU A 51 1.40 -13.88 8.38
C LEU A 51 2.27 -14.24 9.58
N LEU A 52 2.07 -13.55 10.70
CA LEU A 52 2.76 -13.88 11.94
C LEU A 52 2.38 -15.27 12.44
N THR A 53 3.41 -16.06 12.76
CA THR A 53 3.19 -17.31 13.49
C THR A 53 2.59 -17.01 14.87
N LYS A 54 1.81 -17.96 15.42
CA LYS A 54 1.23 -17.84 16.76
C LYS A 54 2.31 -17.56 17.82
N GLN A 55 3.46 -18.22 17.72
CA GLN A 55 4.59 -18.02 18.60
C GLN A 55 5.17 -16.60 18.49
N MET A 56 5.32 -16.09 17.26
CA MET A 56 5.82 -14.72 17.04
C MET A 56 4.87 -13.68 17.62
N ARG A 57 3.57 -13.83 17.40
CA ARG A 57 2.53 -12.96 17.95
C ARG A 57 2.57 -12.94 19.49
N GLN A 58 2.63 -14.11 20.13
CA GLN A 58 2.73 -14.22 21.59
C GLN A 58 3.99 -13.55 22.12
N LYS A 59 5.12 -13.75 21.42
CA LYS A 59 6.39 -13.10 21.77
C LYS A 59 6.29 -11.58 21.70
N ILE A 60 5.72 -11.04 20.62
CA ILE A 60 5.51 -9.58 20.48
C ILE A 60 4.61 -9.07 21.60
N ALA A 61 3.47 -9.71 21.85
CA ALA A 61 2.53 -9.34 22.91
C ALA A 61 3.22 -9.26 24.28
N MET A 62 3.97 -10.31 24.65
CA MET A 62 4.69 -10.37 25.93
C MET A 62 5.76 -9.29 26.06
N PHE A 63 6.61 -9.11 25.04
CA PHE A 63 7.73 -8.16 25.12
C PHE A 63 7.30 -6.70 24.93
N CYS A 64 6.18 -6.45 24.27
CA CYS A 64 5.68 -5.11 23.98
C CYS A 64 4.56 -4.68 24.94
N ASN A 65 4.09 -5.58 25.82
CA ASN A 65 3.00 -5.37 26.76
C ASN A 65 1.70 -4.91 26.07
N VAL A 66 1.31 -5.64 25.02
CA VAL A 66 0.04 -5.45 24.29
C VAL A 66 -0.71 -6.77 24.19
N ASP A 67 -2.03 -6.72 24.10
CA ASP A 67 -2.83 -7.93 23.89
C ASP A 67 -2.54 -8.56 22.53
N THR A 68 -2.59 -9.90 22.46
CA THR A 68 -2.37 -10.62 21.19
C THR A 68 -3.41 -10.29 20.12
N SER A 69 -4.63 -9.92 20.53
CA SER A 69 -5.70 -9.42 19.67
C SER A 69 -5.42 -8.01 19.15
N SER A 70 -4.60 -7.22 19.85
CA SER A 70 -4.19 -5.87 19.46
C SER A 70 -2.97 -5.86 18.52
N ILE A 71 -2.64 -6.99 17.92
CA ILE A 71 -1.59 -7.12 16.90
C ILE A 71 -2.27 -7.42 15.57
N ILE A 72 -2.08 -6.56 14.57
CA ILE A 72 -2.67 -6.71 13.24
C ILE A 72 -1.57 -7.06 12.24
N ASP A 73 -1.73 -8.16 11.52
CA ASP A 73 -0.87 -8.52 10.40
C ASP A 73 -1.07 -7.53 9.25
N ASN A 74 0.03 -7.00 8.72
CA ASN A 74 0.07 -6.21 7.50
C ASN A 74 0.98 -6.89 6.49
N THR A 75 0.44 -7.90 5.81
CA THR A 75 1.17 -8.72 4.84
C THR A 75 1.34 -8.02 3.50
N ASP A 76 2.23 -8.55 2.65
CA ASP A 76 2.27 -8.14 1.25
C ASP A 76 0.91 -8.45 0.59
N VAL A 77 0.42 -7.53 -0.22
CA VAL A 77 -0.86 -7.63 -0.95
C VAL A 77 -0.65 -7.30 -2.42
N SER A 78 -1.52 -7.81 -3.29
CA SER A 78 -1.44 -7.57 -4.73
C SER A 78 -1.91 -6.17 -5.13
N THR A 79 -2.79 -5.57 -4.32
CA THR A 79 -3.25 -4.19 -4.49
C THR A 79 -3.47 -3.52 -3.14
N ILE A 80 -3.16 -2.22 -3.04
CA ILE A 80 -3.23 -1.45 -1.79
C ILE A 80 -4.63 -1.41 -1.19
N TYR A 81 -5.68 -1.54 -2.02
CA TYR A 81 -7.08 -1.56 -1.58
C TYR A 81 -7.45 -2.81 -0.76
N GLU A 82 -6.59 -3.84 -0.73
CA GLU A 82 -6.77 -5.00 0.14
C GLU A 82 -6.47 -4.69 1.61
N ILE A 83 -5.60 -3.71 1.88
CA ILE A 83 -5.12 -3.42 3.24
C ILE A 83 -6.28 -3.09 4.19
N PRO A 84 -7.22 -2.16 3.84
CA PRO A 84 -8.34 -1.86 4.72
C PRO A 84 -9.27 -3.06 4.96
N ILE A 85 -9.48 -3.92 3.95
CA ILE A 85 -10.29 -5.14 4.10
C ILE A 85 -9.60 -6.12 5.05
N SER A 86 -8.28 -6.30 4.90
CA SER A 86 -7.48 -7.17 5.77
C SER A 86 -7.55 -6.70 7.23
N PHE A 87 -7.38 -5.39 7.46
CA PHE A 87 -7.47 -4.81 8.80
C PHE A 87 -8.88 -4.91 9.39
N TYR A 88 -9.91 -4.71 8.57
CA TYR A 88 -11.30 -4.91 8.97
C TYR A 88 -11.55 -6.34 9.43
N LYS A 89 -11.11 -7.34 8.64
CA LYS A 89 -11.25 -8.77 8.96
C LYS A 89 -10.50 -9.19 10.23
N GLN A 90 -9.45 -8.45 10.59
CA GLN A 90 -8.69 -8.66 11.82
C GLN A 90 -9.22 -7.87 13.03
N GLY A 91 -10.35 -7.18 12.90
CA GLY A 91 -11.00 -6.49 14.02
C GLY A 91 -10.39 -5.13 14.40
N LEU A 92 -9.58 -4.50 13.52
CA LEU A 92 -8.95 -3.20 13.80
C LEU A 92 -9.96 -2.14 14.31
N HIS A 93 -11.11 -2.07 13.63
CA HIS A 93 -12.19 -1.14 13.93
C HIS A 93 -12.83 -1.39 15.30
N GLU A 94 -12.91 -2.64 15.75
CA GLU A 94 -13.45 -3.01 17.06
C GLU A 94 -12.46 -2.63 18.18
N ILE A 95 -11.17 -2.87 17.96
CA ILE A 95 -10.10 -2.54 18.92
C ILE A 95 -10.06 -1.02 19.15
N LEU A 96 -10.00 -0.25 18.06
CA LEU A 96 -10.00 1.21 18.14
C LEU A 96 -11.34 1.76 18.66
N GLY A 97 -12.47 1.16 18.23
CA GLY A 97 -13.79 1.56 18.70
C GLY A 97 -13.96 1.38 20.20
N SER A 98 -13.53 0.24 20.73
CA SER A 98 -13.52 -0.06 22.17
C SER A 98 -12.63 0.92 22.94
N LYS A 99 -11.38 1.12 22.47
CA LYS A 99 -10.42 2.04 23.09
C LYS A 99 -10.93 3.48 23.17
N LEU A 100 -11.55 3.96 22.10
CA LEU A 100 -12.01 5.33 21.97
C LEU A 100 -13.47 5.53 22.40
N LYS A 101 -14.14 4.47 22.89
CA LYS A 101 -15.57 4.47 23.25
C LYS A 101 -16.48 4.97 22.12
N ILE A 102 -16.14 4.62 20.88
CA ILE A 102 -16.92 4.94 19.68
C ILE A 102 -17.45 3.66 19.03
N ASN A 103 -18.72 3.68 18.63
CA ASN A 103 -19.31 2.58 17.87
C ASN A 103 -18.91 2.69 16.40
N VAL A 104 -17.98 1.85 15.94
CA VAL A 104 -17.50 1.83 14.56
C VAL A 104 -18.10 0.65 13.81
N LYS A 105 -18.83 0.92 12.72
CA LYS A 105 -19.39 -0.10 11.83
C LYS A 105 -19.02 0.20 10.37
N PRO A 106 -17.78 -0.12 9.94
CA PRO A 106 -17.33 0.11 8.58
C PRO A 106 -18.17 -0.69 7.58
N LYS A 107 -18.49 -0.10 6.43
CA LYS A 107 -19.06 -0.81 5.28
C LYS A 107 -17.94 -1.11 4.30
N VAL A 108 -17.62 -2.38 4.10
CA VAL A 108 -16.50 -2.80 3.23
C VAL A 108 -16.95 -3.38 1.89
N ASP A 109 -18.24 -3.67 1.71
CA ASP A 109 -18.76 -4.38 0.52
C ASP A 109 -18.37 -3.71 -0.81
N GLY A 110 -18.45 -2.38 -0.87
CA GLY A 110 -18.04 -1.62 -2.06
C GLY A 110 -16.54 -1.74 -2.35
N LEU A 111 -15.71 -1.76 -1.30
CA LEU A 111 -14.27 -1.92 -1.41
C LEU A 111 -13.90 -3.36 -1.78
N GLU A 112 -14.57 -4.36 -1.20
CA GLU A 112 -14.39 -5.77 -1.56
C GLU A 112 -14.75 -6.01 -3.03
N ARG A 113 -15.84 -5.40 -3.52
CA ARG A 113 -16.21 -5.44 -4.94
C ARG A 113 -15.13 -4.82 -5.82
N LEU A 114 -14.63 -3.63 -5.46
CA LEU A 114 -13.56 -2.95 -6.18
C LEU A 114 -12.30 -3.82 -6.27
N VAL A 115 -11.86 -4.37 -5.14
CA VAL A 115 -10.69 -5.27 -5.08
C VAL A 115 -10.90 -6.51 -5.93
N GLY A 116 -12.10 -7.09 -5.92
CA GLY A 116 -12.45 -8.23 -6.77
C GLY A 116 -12.29 -7.91 -8.27
N ILE A 117 -12.76 -6.75 -8.71
CA ILE A 117 -12.63 -6.28 -10.09
C ILE A 117 -11.15 -6.07 -10.44
N ILE A 118 -10.40 -5.34 -9.61
CA ILE A 118 -8.98 -5.06 -9.85
C ILE A 118 -8.21 -6.37 -10.01
N LYS A 119 -8.36 -7.31 -9.06
CA LYS A 119 -7.67 -8.61 -9.11
C LYS A 119 -8.05 -9.43 -10.34
N ARG A 120 -9.33 -9.47 -10.69
CA ARG A 120 -9.78 -10.17 -11.90
C ARG A 120 -9.11 -9.59 -13.14
N ASN A 121 -9.04 -8.27 -13.26
CA ASN A 121 -8.49 -7.60 -14.44
C ASN A 121 -6.98 -7.82 -14.59
N LEU A 122 -6.26 -8.08 -13.48
CA LEU A 122 -4.85 -8.48 -13.52
C LEU A 122 -4.64 -9.90 -14.07
N VAL A 123 -5.60 -10.81 -13.90
CA VAL A 123 -5.47 -12.23 -14.29
C VAL A 123 -6.12 -12.53 -15.63
N SER A 124 -7.33 -12.02 -15.87
CA SER A 124 -8.14 -12.28 -17.07
C SER A 124 -8.90 -11.03 -17.48
N PRO A 125 -8.21 -10.02 -18.05
CA PRO A 125 -8.87 -8.81 -18.52
C PRO A 125 -9.70 -9.06 -19.77
N GLN A 126 -10.88 -8.43 -19.83
CA GLN A 126 -11.71 -8.42 -21.04
C GLN A 126 -11.06 -7.61 -22.18
N ARG A 127 -10.34 -6.55 -21.82
CA ARG A 127 -9.63 -5.68 -22.75
C ARG A 127 -8.38 -5.11 -22.07
N ILE A 128 -7.31 -4.97 -22.84
CA ILE A 128 -6.08 -4.31 -22.41
C ILE A 128 -5.96 -2.98 -23.17
N VAL A 129 -5.59 -1.92 -22.45
CA VAL A 129 -5.27 -0.61 -23.02
C VAL A 129 -3.89 -0.21 -22.54
N ASN A 130 -2.98 0.07 -23.47
CA ASN A 130 -1.60 0.45 -23.21
C ASN A 130 -1.50 1.97 -23.17
N ILE A 131 -1.17 2.52 -22.00
CA ILE A 131 -1.05 3.96 -21.78
C ILE A 131 0.42 4.31 -21.52
N ALA A 132 0.98 5.19 -22.33
CA ALA A 132 2.30 5.76 -22.07
C ALA A 132 2.19 6.94 -21.10
N ILE A 133 3.11 7.04 -20.15
CA ILE A 133 3.29 8.21 -19.29
C ILE A 133 4.62 8.87 -19.67
N CYS A 134 4.56 9.98 -20.41
CA CYS A 134 5.74 10.69 -20.90
C CYS A 134 6.24 11.69 -19.84
N GLY A 135 7.01 11.17 -18.89
CA GLY A 135 7.47 11.88 -17.71
C GLY A 135 8.94 12.32 -17.78
N LYS A 136 9.33 13.24 -16.90
CA LYS A 136 10.75 13.61 -16.69
C LYS A 136 11.44 12.73 -15.65
N TYR A 137 10.70 12.32 -14.62
CA TYR A 137 11.21 11.53 -13.50
C TYR A 137 10.81 10.06 -13.66
N THR A 138 11.67 9.27 -14.29
CA THR A 138 11.41 7.83 -14.55
C THR A 138 11.95 6.93 -13.43
N GLU A 139 12.97 7.38 -12.71
CA GLU A 139 13.62 6.63 -11.62
C GLU A 139 12.92 6.80 -10.25
N LEU A 140 12.11 7.86 -10.10
CA LEU A 140 11.34 8.15 -8.88
C LEU A 140 9.91 7.68 -9.06
N GLY A 141 9.62 6.44 -8.65
CA GLY A 141 8.30 5.81 -8.77
C GLY A 141 7.14 6.66 -8.23
N ASP A 142 7.39 7.48 -7.20
CA ASP A 142 6.35 8.29 -6.55
C ASP A 142 5.95 9.55 -7.33
N SER A 143 6.73 9.98 -8.32
CA SER A 143 6.50 11.25 -9.03
C SER A 143 5.16 11.30 -9.76
N TYR A 144 4.62 10.13 -10.11
CA TYR A 144 3.35 9.98 -10.81
C TYR A 144 2.37 9.07 -10.08
N ALA A 145 2.55 8.84 -8.77
CA ALA A 145 1.71 7.93 -7.99
C ALA A 145 0.22 8.21 -8.19
N SER A 146 -0.21 9.47 -8.08
CA SER A 146 -1.63 9.84 -8.28
C SER A 146 -2.14 9.58 -9.70
N ILE A 147 -1.27 9.64 -10.72
CA ILE A 147 -1.64 9.32 -12.11
C ILE A 147 -1.85 7.81 -12.24
N PHE A 148 -0.92 7.00 -11.72
CA PHE A 148 -1.07 5.54 -11.71
C PHE A 148 -2.35 5.12 -10.99
N GLU A 149 -2.63 5.65 -9.80
CA GLU A 149 -3.85 5.34 -9.05
C GLU A 149 -5.13 5.76 -9.78
N SER A 150 -5.11 6.91 -10.46
CA SER A 150 -6.25 7.33 -11.28
C SER A 150 -6.54 6.35 -12.43
N LEU A 151 -5.50 5.81 -13.06
CA LEU A 151 -5.63 4.82 -14.12
C LEU A 151 -6.11 3.47 -13.58
N ILE A 152 -5.71 3.07 -12.37
CA ILE A 152 -6.25 1.88 -11.70
C ILE A 152 -7.75 2.04 -11.44
N HIS A 153 -8.20 3.21 -10.97
CA HIS A 153 -9.63 3.50 -10.80
C HIS A 153 -10.41 3.43 -12.12
N VAL A 154 -9.87 4.02 -13.19
CA VAL A 154 -10.47 3.94 -14.54
C VAL A 154 -10.54 2.49 -15.01
N SER A 155 -9.45 1.73 -14.82
CA SER A 155 -9.35 0.30 -15.15
C SER A 155 -10.45 -0.50 -14.47
N ALA A 156 -10.68 -0.26 -13.17
CA ALA A 156 -11.72 -0.94 -12.42
C ALA A 156 -13.14 -0.51 -12.84
N ASN A 157 -13.35 0.80 -13.06
CA ASN A 157 -14.67 1.32 -13.43
C ASN A 157 -15.14 0.85 -14.82
N LEU A 158 -14.22 0.75 -15.77
CA LEU A 158 -14.52 0.31 -17.14
C LEU A 158 -14.39 -1.19 -17.35
N ASP A 159 -14.02 -1.94 -16.31
CA ASP A 159 -13.75 -3.37 -16.37
C ASP A 159 -12.72 -3.78 -17.44
N ILE A 160 -11.61 -3.05 -17.49
CA ILE A 160 -10.48 -3.29 -18.38
C ILE A 160 -9.17 -3.41 -17.57
N LEU A 161 -8.07 -3.71 -18.25
CA LEU A 161 -6.71 -3.57 -17.71
C LEU A 161 -5.98 -2.42 -18.42
N VAL A 162 -5.65 -1.38 -17.68
CA VAL A 162 -4.74 -0.33 -18.14
C VAL A 162 -3.29 -0.76 -17.82
N LYS A 163 -2.48 -0.98 -18.86
CA LYS A 163 -1.05 -1.22 -18.72
C LYS A 163 -0.30 0.08 -18.95
N THR A 164 0.51 0.50 -17.98
CA THR A 164 1.25 1.75 -18.06
C THR A 164 2.72 1.51 -18.40
N THR A 165 3.23 2.26 -19.37
CA THR A 165 4.66 2.32 -19.70
C THR A 165 5.16 3.72 -19.43
N VAL A 166 6.20 3.87 -18.59
CA VAL A 166 6.82 5.17 -18.35
C VAL A 166 7.87 5.42 -19.43
N ILE A 167 7.78 6.58 -20.08
CA ILE A 167 8.71 7.04 -21.10
C ILE A 167 9.46 8.26 -20.56
N ASP A 168 10.79 8.24 -20.67
CA ASP A 168 11.62 9.38 -20.31
C ASP A 168 11.58 10.46 -21.40
N SER A 169 10.91 11.57 -21.08
CA SER A 169 10.82 12.76 -21.93
C SER A 169 12.16 13.43 -22.23
N THR A 170 13.24 13.14 -21.49
CA THR A 170 14.58 13.66 -21.79
C THR A 170 15.29 12.88 -22.89
N ASN A 171 14.88 11.64 -23.15
CA ASN A 171 15.43 10.76 -24.18
C ASN A 171 14.31 10.21 -25.08
N PHE A 172 13.33 11.05 -25.40
CA PHE A 172 12.15 10.63 -26.14
C PHE A 172 12.45 10.28 -27.61
N ASP A 173 11.87 9.18 -28.07
CA ASP A 173 11.85 8.75 -29.46
C ASP A 173 10.45 8.27 -29.86
N GLU A 174 10.02 8.56 -31.09
CA GLU A 174 8.68 8.22 -31.60
C GLU A 174 8.45 6.70 -31.63
N GLY A 175 9.50 5.91 -31.84
CA GLY A 175 9.44 4.45 -31.79
C GLY A 175 9.00 3.91 -30.42
N MET A 176 9.18 4.68 -29.34
CA MET A 176 8.71 4.32 -27.99
C MET A 176 7.18 4.31 -27.86
N LEU A 177 6.46 4.97 -28.78
CA LEU A 177 4.99 4.99 -28.81
C LEU A 177 4.39 3.83 -29.62
N LYS A 178 5.21 2.96 -30.22
CA LYS A 178 4.73 1.83 -31.00
C LYS A 178 3.92 0.87 -30.12
N GLY A 179 2.64 0.66 -30.46
CA GLY A 179 1.74 -0.21 -29.71
C GLY A 179 1.12 0.43 -28.46
N ILE A 180 1.28 1.74 -28.29
CA ILE A 180 0.60 2.51 -27.25
C ILE A 180 -0.77 2.99 -27.77
N ASP A 181 -1.81 2.83 -26.96
CA ASP A 181 -3.19 3.20 -27.28
C ASP A 181 -3.54 4.64 -26.84
N GLY A 182 -2.78 5.20 -25.90
CA GLY A 182 -2.96 6.57 -25.43
C GLY A 182 -1.76 7.09 -24.64
N ILE A 183 -1.63 8.40 -24.54
CA ILE A 183 -0.51 9.05 -23.86
C ILE A 183 -1.00 10.02 -22.78
N VAL A 184 -0.34 9.99 -21.64
CA VAL A 184 -0.45 10.99 -20.58
C VAL A 184 0.85 11.77 -20.53
N VAL A 185 0.78 13.08 -20.78
CA VAL A 185 1.90 14.00 -20.66
C VAL A 185 1.74 14.78 -19.34
N PRO A 186 2.31 14.32 -18.22
CA PRO A 186 2.18 14.99 -16.94
C PRO A 186 2.87 16.36 -16.91
N GLY A 187 2.63 17.14 -15.85
CA GLY A 187 3.44 18.30 -15.54
C GLY A 187 4.94 17.97 -15.42
N GLY A 188 5.81 18.94 -15.68
CA GLY A 188 7.26 18.77 -15.56
C GLY A 188 7.93 20.03 -15.07
N PHE A 189 8.34 20.04 -13.81
CA PHE A 189 9.05 21.19 -13.25
C PHE A 189 10.50 21.29 -13.78
N GLY A 190 10.94 22.51 -14.03
CA GLY A 190 12.29 22.85 -14.49
C GLY A 190 12.49 22.78 -16.02
N GLY A 191 13.65 23.23 -16.50
CA GLY A 191 13.90 23.47 -17.93
C GLY A 191 14.36 22.28 -18.80
N ARG A 192 14.19 21.03 -18.37
CA ARG A 192 14.64 19.83 -19.11
C ARG A 192 13.45 18.92 -19.44
N GLY A 193 13.52 18.20 -20.56
CA GLY A 193 12.50 17.23 -20.98
C GLY A 193 11.26 17.81 -21.66
N TYR A 194 11.14 19.15 -21.76
CA TYR A 194 10.00 19.77 -22.44
C TYR A 194 9.94 19.43 -23.94
N ALA A 195 11.10 19.36 -24.60
CA ALA A 195 11.17 19.04 -26.03
C ALA A 195 10.63 17.64 -26.34
N GLY A 196 10.95 16.64 -25.52
CA GLY A 196 10.38 15.29 -25.68
C GLY A 196 8.88 15.23 -25.42
N LYS A 197 8.38 16.01 -24.45
CA LYS A 197 6.93 16.14 -24.21
C LYS A 197 6.19 16.76 -25.39
N ILE A 198 6.78 17.78 -26.03
CA ILE A 198 6.21 18.39 -27.24
C ILE A 198 6.17 17.38 -28.39
N ARG A 199 7.26 16.62 -28.60
CA ARG A 199 7.32 15.58 -29.65
C ARG A 199 6.35 14.42 -29.43
N ALA A 200 5.88 14.23 -28.19
CA ALA A 200 4.97 13.15 -27.84
C ALA A 200 3.49 13.51 -28.05
N ILE A 201 3.18 14.79 -28.31
CA ILE A 201 1.84 15.34 -28.63
C ILE A 201 1.71 15.44 -30.14
#